data_AF-A0A7S3GP93-F1
#
_entry.id   AF-A0A7S3GP93-F1
#
_cell.length_a   1.000
_cell.length_b   1.000
_cell.length_c   1.000
_cell.angle_alpha   90.00
_cell.angle_beta   90.00
_cell.angle_gamma   90.00
#
_symmetry.space_group_name_H-M   'P 1'
#
loop_
_entity.id
_entity.type
_entity.pdbx_description
1 polymer ?
#
loop_
_entity_poly.entity_id
_entity_poly.type
_entity_poly.pdbx_seq_one_letter_code
_entity_poly.pdbx_strand_id
1 'polypeptide(L)'
;NETAESGSGLTAEEVADSTLCLVLATDGVWDNWLYEDVNKFVMDASCLGAVGAAADGAKRVTISFMQRNALYAKRNFGSNADNATGIVLYISQDPRMPSL
;
A
#
# COMPACT_ATOMS: atom_id res chain seq x y z
N ASN A 1 26.45 24.37 16.62
CA ASN A 1 25.78 23.57 17.67
C ASN A 1 24.30 23.80 17.53
N GLU A 2 23.50 22.73 17.62
CA GLU A 2 22.03 22.71 17.69
C GLU A 2 21.32 22.97 16.35
N THR A 3 20.41 22.14 15.84
CA THR A 3 19.76 20.93 16.35
C THR A 3 19.29 20.15 15.12
N ALA A 4 19.65 18.88 15.01
CA ALA A 4 18.99 17.98 14.07
C ALA A 4 17.56 17.77 14.58
N GLU A 5 16.57 18.29 13.86
CA GLU A 5 15.18 17.85 14.02
C GLU A 5 15.09 16.41 13.50
N SER A 6 15.43 15.45 14.34
CA SER A 6 15.00 14.07 14.15
C SER A 6 13.52 14.01 14.54
N GLY A 7 12.64 14.47 13.65
CA GLY A 7 11.24 14.07 13.71
C GLY A 7 11.22 12.58 13.43
N SER A 8 11.09 11.75 14.46
CA SER A 8 10.87 10.32 14.24
C SER A 8 9.61 10.18 13.40
N GLY A 9 9.75 9.62 12.18
CA GLY A 9 8.58 9.33 11.34
C GLY A 9 7.55 8.50 12.12
N LEU A 10 6.28 8.59 11.71
CA LEU A 10 5.21 7.80 12.30
C LEU A 10 5.59 6.32 12.32
N THR A 11 5.37 5.66 13.46
CA THR A 11 5.47 4.21 13.53
C THR A 11 4.36 3.56 12.71
N ALA A 12 4.57 2.33 12.23
CA ALA A 12 3.53 1.63 11.46
C ALA A 12 2.22 1.43 12.26
N GLU A 13 2.32 1.27 13.57
CA GLU A 13 1.16 1.14 14.48
C GLU A 13 0.39 2.46 14.58
N GLU A 14 1.07 3.59 14.76
CA GLU A 14 0.43 4.92 14.71
C GLU A 14 -0.27 5.17 13.36
N VAL A 15 0.37 4.78 12.24
CA VAL A 15 -0.25 4.91 10.91
C VAL A 15 -1.48 4.01 10.82
N ALA A 16 -1.43 2.76 11.29
CA ALA A 16 -2.54 1.83 11.23
C ALA A 16 -3.77 2.36 11.98
N ASP A 17 -3.57 2.87 13.19
CA ASP A 17 -4.65 3.30 14.09
C ASP A 17 -5.38 4.56 13.61
N SER A 18 -4.71 5.40 12.81
CA SER A 18 -5.27 6.67 12.33
C SER A 18 -5.69 6.66 10.86
N THR A 19 -5.49 5.54 10.15
CA THR A 19 -5.57 5.51 8.67
C THR A 19 -6.55 4.46 8.16
N LEU A 20 -7.44 4.89 7.28
CA LEU A 20 -8.24 4.03 6.43
C LEU A 20 -7.51 3.76 5.11
N CYS A 21 -7.37 2.49 4.72
CA CYS A 21 -6.89 2.10 3.40
C CYS A 21 -8.06 1.67 2.50
N LEU A 22 -8.16 2.26 1.32
CA LEU A 22 -9.13 1.93 0.29
C LEU A 22 -8.40 1.34 -0.93
N VAL A 23 -8.81 0.13 -1.33
CA VAL A 23 -8.30 -0.54 -2.53
C VAL A 23 -9.41 -0.67 -3.56
N LEU A 24 -9.25 -0.01 -4.72
CA LEU A 24 -10.13 -0.18 -5.87
C LEU A 24 -9.35 -0.92 -6.94
N ALA A 25 -9.89 -2.03 -7.44
CA ALA A 25 -9.24 -2.76 -8.50
C ALA A 25 -10.25 -3.41 -9.44
N THR A 26 -9.77 -3.77 -10.63
CA THR A 26 -10.53 -4.55 -11.63
C THR A 26 -10.44 -6.06 -11.34
N ASP A 27 -11.27 -6.84 -12.02
CA ASP A 27 -11.34 -8.31 -11.85
C ASP A 27 -9.98 -8.99 -12.04
N GLY A 28 -9.13 -8.53 -12.97
CA GLY A 28 -7.76 -9.06 -13.12
C GLY A 28 -6.85 -8.94 -11.87
N VAL A 29 -7.24 -8.17 -10.86
CA VAL A 29 -6.64 -8.24 -9.51
C VAL A 29 -7.41 -9.22 -8.63
N TRP A 30 -8.74 -9.12 -8.57
CA TRP A 30 -9.57 -9.93 -7.68
C TRP A 30 -9.59 -11.43 -8.03
N ASP A 31 -9.30 -11.80 -9.27
CA ASP A 31 -9.08 -13.18 -9.71
C ASP A 31 -7.83 -13.82 -9.07
N ASN A 32 -6.90 -12.99 -8.59
CA ASN A 32 -5.61 -13.42 -8.07
C ASN A 32 -5.49 -13.34 -6.55
N TRP A 33 -6.41 -12.65 -5.87
CA TRP A 33 -6.29 -12.33 -4.46
C TRP A 33 -7.59 -12.56 -3.69
N LEU A 34 -7.45 -13.05 -2.46
CA LEU A 34 -8.51 -12.95 -1.46
C LEU A 34 -8.50 -11.55 -0.84
N TYR A 35 -9.68 -11.04 -0.47
CA TYR A 35 -9.80 -9.72 0.18
C TYR A 35 -8.94 -9.60 1.43
N GLU A 36 -8.88 -10.66 2.25
CA GLU A 36 -8.07 -10.67 3.47
C GLU A 36 -6.56 -10.58 3.19
N ASP A 37 -6.09 -11.13 2.07
CA ASP A 37 -4.69 -11.13 1.71
C ASP A 37 -4.27 -9.78 1.13
N VAL A 38 -5.17 -9.11 0.39
CA VAL A 38 -4.97 -7.71 0.01
C VAL A 38 -4.88 -6.83 1.25
N ASN A 39 -5.80 -7.00 2.21
CA ASN A 39 -5.76 -6.26 3.47
C ASN A 39 -4.44 -6.47 4.22
N LYS A 40 -4.02 -7.73 4.41
CA LYS A 40 -2.73 -8.06 5.05
C LYS A 40 -1.55 -7.45 4.30
N PHE A 41 -1.58 -7.40 2.97
CA PHE A 41 -0.50 -6.83 2.17
C PHE A 41 -0.40 -5.32 2.33
N VAL A 42 -1.51 -4.59 2.10
CA VAL A 42 -1.49 -3.11 2.08
C VAL A 42 -1.37 -2.53 3.49
N MET A 43 -1.87 -3.23 4.51
CA MET A 43 -1.74 -2.84 5.91
C MET A 43 -0.51 -3.45 6.61
N ASP A 44 0.38 -4.13 5.87
CA ASP A 44 1.62 -4.64 6.44
C ASP A 44 2.47 -3.50 7.01
N ALA A 45 3.18 -3.76 8.12
CA ALA A 45 3.98 -2.75 8.78
C ALA A 45 5.02 -2.09 7.86
N SER A 46 5.55 -2.82 6.86
CA SER A 46 6.47 -2.25 5.86
C SER A 46 5.79 -1.27 4.90
N CYS A 47 4.53 -1.55 4.53
CA CYS A 47 3.72 -0.67 3.69
C CYS A 47 3.31 0.59 4.45
N LEU A 48 2.82 0.43 5.69
CA LEU A 48 2.46 1.54 6.56
C LEU A 48 3.66 2.42 6.91
N GLY A 49 4.83 1.81 7.15
CA GLY A 49 6.08 2.54 7.34
C GLY A 49 6.48 3.36 6.10
N ALA A 50 6.27 2.82 4.89
CA ALA A 50 6.52 3.58 3.66
C ALA A 50 5.55 4.76 3.51
N VAL A 51 4.27 4.55 3.83
CA VAL A 51 3.20 5.54 3.76
C VAL A 51 3.42 6.68 4.77
N GLY A 52 3.80 6.36 6.01
CA GLY A 52 4.11 7.36 7.03
C GLY A 52 5.41 8.13 6.81
N ALA A 53 6.34 7.60 6.01
CA ALA A 53 7.67 8.20 5.83
C ALA A 53 7.78 9.18 4.65
N ALA A 54 6.97 9.05 3.61
CA ALA A 54 7.09 9.87 2.40
C ALA A 54 5.78 10.05 1.64
N ALA A 55 5.62 11.19 0.95
CA ALA A 55 4.44 11.51 0.13
C ALA A 55 4.22 10.51 -1.03
N ASP A 56 5.28 9.85 -1.50
CA ASP A 56 5.19 8.81 -2.54
C ASP A 56 5.01 7.38 -1.97
N GLY A 57 4.85 7.24 -0.65
CA GLY A 57 4.72 5.95 0.03
C GLY A 57 3.56 5.11 -0.52
N ALA A 58 2.38 5.71 -0.69
CA ALA A 58 1.21 5.05 -1.27
C ALA A 58 1.46 4.57 -2.71
N LYS A 59 2.19 5.36 -3.51
CA LYS A 59 2.58 4.99 -4.88
C LYS A 59 3.52 3.79 -4.87
N ARG A 60 4.48 3.76 -3.95
CA ARG A 60 5.41 2.62 -3.78
C ARG A 60 4.66 1.35 -3.39
N VAL A 61 3.72 1.43 -2.44
CA VAL A 61 2.87 0.29 -2.07
C VAL A 61 2.04 -0.20 -3.26
N THR A 62 1.42 0.70 -4.01
CA THR A 62 0.64 0.36 -5.21
C THR A 62 1.50 -0.38 -6.25
N ILE A 63 2.72 0.10 -6.51
CA ILE A 63 3.65 -0.55 -7.45
C ILE A 63 4.00 -1.96 -6.97
N SER A 64 4.37 -2.11 -5.69
CA SER A 64 4.71 -3.42 -5.13
C SER A 64 3.52 -4.38 -5.13
N PHE A 65 2.31 -3.89 -4.86
CA PHE A 65 1.07 -4.66 -4.94
C PHE A 65 0.82 -5.18 -6.36
N MET A 66 0.90 -4.29 -7.37
CA MET A 66 0.68 -4.68 -8.76
C MET A 66 1.78 -5.60 -9.32
N GLN A 67 3.03 -5.43 -8.87
CA GLN A 67 4.12 -6.36 -9.19
C GLN A 67 3.84 -7.76 -8.63
N ARG A 68 3.33 -7.86 -7.40
CA ARG A 68 2.93 -9.14 -6.80
C ARG A 68 1.72 -9.73 -7.53
N ASN A 69 0.75 -8.90 -7.90
CA ASN A 69 -0.39 -9.34 -8.71
C ASN A 69 0.07 -9.96 -10.04
N ALA A 70 1.03 -9.37 -10.73
CA ALA A 70 1.55 -9.92 -11.99
C ALA A 70 2.19 -11.32 -11.80
N LEU A 71 2.85 -11.56 -10.67
CA LEU A 71 3.40 -12.88 -10.35
C LEU A 71 2.29 -13.92 -10.11
N TYR A 72 1.23 -13.55 -9.38
CA TYR A 72 0.08 -14.42 -9.16
C TYR A 72 -0.70 -14.67 -10.45
N ALA A 73 -0.92 -13.64 -11.26
CA ALA A 73 -1.58 -13.74 -12.56
C ALA A 73 -0.85 -14.72 -13.48
N LYS A 74 0.49 -14.61 -13.57
CA LYS A 74 1.30 -15.57 -14.34
C LYS A 74 1.21 -16.98 -13.79
N ARG A 75 1.18 -17.15 -12.46
CA ARG A 75 1.07 -18.47 -11.81
C ARG A 75 -0.30 -19.11 -12.02
N ASN A 76 -1.37 -18.33 -11.95
CA ASN A 76 -2.75 -18.82 -11.99
C ASN A 76 -3.26 -19.00 -13.42
N PHE A 77 -2.89 -18.09 -14.33
CA PHE A 77 -3.47 -17.99 -15.67
C PHE A 77 -2.43 -18.10 -16.81
N GLY A 78 -1.14 -18.17 -16.50
CA GLY A 78 -0.08 -18.30 -17.50
C GLY A 78 -0.05 -17.12 -18.47
N SER A 79 -0.31 -17.39 -19.74
CA SER A 79 -0.37 -16.38 -20.82
C SER A 79 -1.74 -15.71 -20.99
N ASN A 80 -2.76 -16.18 -20.27
CA ASN A 80 -4.15 -15.73 -20.41
C ASN A 80 -4.61 -14.90 -19.22
N ALA A 81 -3.68 -14.18 -18.57
CA ALA A 81 -4.03 -13.27 -17.50
C ALA A 81 -4.71 -12.00 -18.05
N ASP A 82 -5.75 -11.54 -17.35
CA ASP A 82 -6.46 -10.32 -17.70
C ASP A 82 -5.65 -9.05 -17.43
N ASN A 83 -6.06 -7.96 -18.09
CA ASN A 83 -5.58 -6.64 -17.75
C ASN A 83 -6.00 -6.28 -16.32
N ALA A 84 -5.03 -5.87 -15.51
CA ALA A 84 -5.24 -5.56 -14.10
C ALA A 84 -4.97 -4.07 -13.83
N THR A 85 -5.91 -3.39 -13.20
CA THR A 85 -5.75 -2.03 -12.67
C THR A 85 -6.04 -2.04 -11.18
N GLY A 86 -5.20 -1.38 -10.39
CA GLY A 86 -5.37 -1.23 -8.95
C GLY A 86 -5.01 0.19 -8.50
N ILE A 87 -5.80 0.72 -7.58
CA ILE A 87 -5.62 2.01 -6.90
C ILE A 87 -5.60 1.72 -5.40
N VAL A 88 -4.55 2.18 -4.72
CA VAL A 88 -4.44 2.13 -3.26
C VAL A 88 -4.42 3.55 -2.72
N LEU A 89 -5.37 3.88 -1.85
CA LEU A 89 -5.53 5.18 -1.22
C LEU A 89 -5.47 5.03 0.29
N TYR A 90 -4.67 5.86 0.95
CA TYR A 90 -4.62 5.99 2.40
C TYR A 90 -5.24 7.33 2.80
N ILE A 91 -6.21 7.30 3.70
CA ILE A 91 -6.87 8.49 4.26
C ILE A 91 -6.58 8.47 5.75
N SER A 92 -5.81 9.45 6.23
CA SER A 92 -5.42 9.52 7.65
C SER A 92 -5.98 10.76 8.32
N GLN A 93 -6.32 10.62 9.59
CA GLN A 93 -6.65 11.75 10.47
C GLN A 93 -5.41 12.33 11.17
N ASP A 94 -4.25 11.68 11.07
CA ASP A 94 -3.01 12.19 11.67
C ASP A 94 -2.43 13.33 10.82
N PRO A 95 -2.29 14.55 11.36
CA PRO A 95 -1.80 15.71 10.61
C PRO A 95 -0.30 15.61 10.24
N ARG A 96 0.43 14.65 10.80
CA ARG A 96 1.85 14.39 10.49
C ARG A 96 2.01 13.54 9.22
N MET A 97 0.92 12.98 8.70
CA MET A 97 0.97 12.17 7.49
C MET A 97 1.42 12.98 6.28
N PRO A 98 2.37 12.46 5.47
CA PRO A 98 2.80 13.14 4.25
C PRO A 98 1.63 13.33 3.27
N SER A 99 1.37 14.58 2.88
CA SER A 99 0.40 14.91 1.82
C SER A 99 1.06 14.95 0.44
N LEU A 100 0.28 14.70 -0.61
CA LEU A 100 0.67 14.93 -2.01
C LEU A 100 0.95 16.41 -2.30
#